data_AF-D8UGT5-F1
#
_entry.id   AF-D8UGT5-F1
#
_cell.length_a   1.000
_cell.length_b   1.000
_cell.length_c   1.000
_cell.angle_alpha   90.00
_cell.angle_beta   90.00
_cell.angle_gamma   90.00
#
_symmetry.space_group_name_H-M   'P 1'
#
loop_
_entity.id
_entity.type
_entity.pdbx_description
1 polymer ?
#
loop_
_entity_poly.entity_id
_entity_poly.type
_entity_poly.pdbx_seq_one_letter_code
_entity_poly.pdbx_strand_id
1 'polypeptide(L)'
;IIGSHMMRGVSGGERKRVSIGHELLINPSMLLLDEPTSGLDSTTALRLMHTLRSLASGGRTIVTSIHQPSSRLYRQMDNVCMCERSNPRVVGNSDKAVGGQLAGSCLPPVSSDADHILDLANGDIVSRGGGASSSSCAGDAATCSSSTEASSEDEIHRQLIEAFEKRNIGETNRLSVCLGPVAAAAEAEADAAAAESKWGAPWMQQVRYLALRSVKTRRFQSLSVQKSAQLLVVAVLAGLFWWQIGTRLDSRQAALDVGGLLFFVEQFMGFSTLFAALFTFPLEFQAGMLVKERQSGMYRLSAYYIARTASDLPMDCLLPSLFVWVVYWMAGLRVDAGAFFAHWASVLLIVLTSQSVGLLIGATVINPQNGQTIATIFMLATMLVCGYYVRGIPVWIAWLKYVSYIYWGWNLLLKVEFRHRPFDCGLVAESDDGPAAMAAAAAAAAAGQRCTVGQAGIFEMNVDVSVRGGPCVIIMICAPV
;
A
#
# COMPACT_ATOMS: atom_id res chain seq x y z
N ILE A 1 9.18 -10.02 -17.15
CA ILE A 1 8.44 -9.66 -15.91
C ILE A 1 9.34 -9.99 -14.73
N ILE A 2 9.57 -9.08 -13.78
CA ILE A 2 10.47 -9.34 -12.63
C ILE A 2 9.95 -10.51 -11.76
N GLY A 3 8.62 -10.71 -11.73
CA GLY A 3 7.97 -11.76 -10.97
C GLY A 3 7.63 -11.32 -9.55
N SER A 4 6.73 -12.04 -8.91
CA SER A 4 6.40 -11.90 -7.49
C SER A 4 6.62 -13.25 -6.80
N HIS A 5 6.37 -13.34 -5.48
CA HIS A 5 6.39 -14.65 -4.79
C HIS A 5 5.38 -15.65 -5.37
N MET A 6 4.31 -15.15 -6.01
CA MET A 6 3.21 -15.94 -6.56
C MET A 6 3.35 -16.19 -8.07
N MET A 7 4.05 -15.30 -8.79
CA MET A 7 4.28 -15.44 -10.24
C MET A 7 5.78 -15.50 -10.52
N ARG A 8 6.22 -16.63 -11.07
CA ARG A 8 7.61 -16.83 -11.51
C ARG A 8 7.99 -15.75 -12.53
N GLY A 9 9.08 -15.04 -12.26
CA GLY A 9 9.67 -14.06 -13.16
C GLY A 9 11.13 -14.38 -13.48
N VAL A 10 11.94 -13.32 -13.61
CA VAL A 10 13.39 -13.44 -13.80
C VAL A 10 14.06 -14.11 -12.60
N SER A 11 15.26 -14.67 -12.81
CA SER A 11 16.05 -15.28 -11.74
C SER A 11 16.40 -14.28 -10.63
N GLY A 12 16.74 -14.78 -9.44
CA GLY A 12 17.14 -13.93 -8.30
C GLY A 12 18.31 -13.01 -8.64
N GLY A 13 19.32 -13.53 -9.38
CA GLY A 13 20.46 -12.74 -9.85
C GLY A 13 20.11 -11.68 -10.88
N GLU A 14 19.23 -11.97 -11.82
CA GLU A 14 18.72 -10.97 -12.75
C GLU A 14 17.94 -9.87 -12.02
N ARG A 15 17.09 -10.25 -11.05
CA ARG A 15 16.33 -9.29 -10.24
C ARG A 15 17.26 -8.36 -9.45
N LYS A 16 18.35 -8.88 -8.86
CA LYS A 16 19.33 -8.05 -8.13
C LYS A 16 20.06 -7.10 -9.07
N ARG A 17 20.48 -7.55 -10.26
CA ARG A 17 21.10 -6.69 -11.29
C ARG A 17 20.16 -5.59 -11.77
N VAL A 18 18.88 -5.90 -11.98
CA VAL A 18 17.86 -4.88 -12.34
C VAL A 18 17.68 -3.87 -11.22
N SER A 19 17.68 -4.30 -9.96
CA SER A 19 17.61 -3.40 -8.80
C SER A 19 18.81 -2.44 -8.74
N ILE A 20 20.02 -2.93 -9.02
CA ILE A 20 21.22 -2.08 -9.09
C ILE A 20 21.14 -1.14 -10.29
N GLY A 21 20.73 -1.65 -11.45
CA GLY A 21 20.51 -0.85 -12.66
C GLY A 21 19.49 0.28 -12.46
N HIS A 22 18.47 0.07 -11.62
CA HIS A 22 17.49 1.09 -11.26
C HIS A 22 18.15 2.28 -10.54
N GLU A 23 18.99 2.03 -9.53
CA GLU A 23 19.71 3.09 -8.82
C GLU A 23 20.75 3.79 -9.70
N LEU A 24 21.32 3.08 -10.68
CA LEU A 24 22.26 3.64 -11.64
C LEU A 24 21.63 4.63 -12.64
N LEU A 25 20.30 4.67 -12.77
CA LEU A 25 19.60 5.62 -13.68
C LEU A 25 19.79 7.08 -13.25
N ILE A 26 20.02 7.32 -11.96
CA ILE A 26 20.27 8.65 -11.40
C ILE A 26 21.74 9.07 -11.61
N ASN A 27 22.57 8.17 -12.15
CA ASN A 27 24.02 8.34 -12.31
C ASN A 27 24.71 8.83 -11.01
N PRO A 28 24.57 8.12 -9.88
CA PRO A 28 25.14 8.55 -8.62
C PRO A 28 26.67 8.47 -8.65
N SER A 29 27.33 9.45 -8.01
CA SER A 29 28.78 9.44 -7.78
C SER A 29 29.20 8.39 -6.74
N MET A 30 28.32 8.12 -5.77
CA MET A 30 28.48 7.12 -4.72
C MET A 30 27.32 6.11 -4.73
N LEU A 31 27.63 4.82 -4.75
CA LEU A 31 26.66 3.73 -4.71
C LEU A 31 26.87 2.87 -3.45
N LEU A 32 25.83 2.78 -2.62
CA LEU A 32 25.81 1.95 -1.42
C LEU A 32 25.01 0.67 -1.69
N LEU A 33 25.60 -0.49 -1.44
CA LEU A 33 24.99 -1.80 -1.72
C LEU A 33 24.98 -2.67 -0.47
N ASP A 34 23.79 -3.03 -0.02
CA ASP A 34 23.63 -3.96 1.09
C ASP A 34 23.55 -5.41 0.58
N GLU A 35 24.53 -6.21 0.98
CA GLU A 35 24.71 -7.62 0.64
C GLU A 35 24.33 -7.97 -0.82
N PRO A 36 25.04 -7.42 -1.82
CA PRO A 36 24.68 -7.59 -3.22
C PRO A 36 24.81 -9.05 -3.70
N THR A 37 25.65 -9.85 -3.03
CA THR A 37 25.94 -11.24 -3.38
C THR A 37 25.07 -12.27 -2.67
N SER A 38 24.26 -11.86 -1.69
CA SER A 38 23.42 -12.77 -0.90
C SER A 38 22.33 -13.41 -1.78
N GLY A 39 22.17 -14.73 -1.66
CA GLY A 39 21.22 -15.52 -2.45
C GLY A 39 21.59 -15.73 -3.92
N LEU A 40 22.83 -15.44 -4.31
CA LEU A 40 23.38 -15.73 -5.64
C LEU A 40 24.26 -16.98 -5.62
N ASP A 41 24.32 -17.69 -6.74
CA ASP A 41 25.35 -18.70 -6.95
C ASP A 41 26.74 -18.02 -7.09
N SER A 42 27.78 -18.77 -6.80
CA SER A 42 29.17 -18.28 -6.78
C SER A 42 29.61 -17.65 -8.11
N THR A 43 29.12 -18.16 -9.25
CA THR A 43 29.49 -17.62 -10.57
C THR A 43 28.77 -16.31 -10.87
N THR A 44 27.49 -16.19 -10.52
CA THR A 44 26.73 -14.94 -10.69
C THR A 44 27.20 -13.85 -9.73
N ALA A 45 27.54 -14.20 -8.48
CA ALA A 45 28.13 -13.27 -7.52
C ALA A 45 29.44 -12.68 -8.04
N LEU A 46 30.32 -13.52 -8.62
CA LEU A 46 31.60 -13.09 -9.19
C LEU A 46 31.41 -12.18 -10.42
N ARG A 47 30.46 -12.49 -11.30
CA ARG A 47 30.10 -11.62 -12.43
C ARG A 47 29.55 -10.27 -11.96
N LEU A 48 28.75 -10.26 -10.90
CA LEU A 48 28.22 -9.04 -10.31
C LEU A 48 29.36 -8.17 -9.77
N MET A 49 30.29 -8.74 -9.01
CA MET A 49 31.45 -8.00 -8.49
C MET A 49 32.36 -7.45 -9.60
N HIS A 50 32.59 -8.19 -10.68
CA HIS A 50 33.30 -7.65 -11.85
C HIS A 50 32.58 -6.44 -12.47
N THR A 51 31.25 -6.49 -12.52
CA THR A 51 30.44 -5.38 -13.03
C THR A 51 30.57 -4.17 -12.11
N LEU A 52 30.48 -4.35 -10.80
CA LEU A 52 30.68 -3.29 -9.81
C LEU A 52 32.10 -2.71 -9.92
N ARG A 53 33.13 -3.54 -10.02
CA ARG A 53 34.52 -3.09 -10.21
C ARG A 53 34.70 -2.27 -11.49
N SER A 54 34.08 -2.69 -12.59
CA SER A 54 34.07 -1.91 -13.83
C SER A 54 33.43 -0.54 -13.64
N LEU A 55 32.29 -0.48 -12.94
CA LEU A 55 31.64 0.79 -12.59
C LEU A 55 32.52 1.67 -11.70
N ALA A 56 33.24 1.08 -10.74
CA ALA A 56 34.17 1.80 -9.89
C ALA A 56 35.37 2.36 -10.68
N SER A 57 35.93 1.57 -11.60
CA SER A 57 37.00 2.02 -12.50
C SER A 57 36.57 3.16 -13.44
N GLY A 58 35.27 3.32 -13.66
CA GLY A 58 34.67 4.46 -14.36
C GLY A 58 34.57 5.75 -13.52
N GLY A 59 35.12 5.79 -12.31
CA GLY A 59 35.14 6.96 -11.44
C GLY A 59 34.03 7.04 -10.40
N ARG A 60 33.31 5.93 -10.14
CA ARG A 60 32.28 5.86 -9.10
C ARG A 60 32.83 5.27 -7.81
N THR A 61 32.37 5.78 -6.67
CA THR A 61 32.66 5.17 -5.36
C THR A 61 31.59 4.12 -5.06
N ILE A 62 31.99 2.87 -4.81
CA ILE A 62 31.06 1.78 -4.47
C ILE A 62 31.42 1.27 -3.08
N VAL A 63 30.44 1.27 -2.18
CA VAL A 63 30.57 0.71 -0.83
C VAL A 63 29.59 -0.43 -0.71
N THR A 64 30.06 -1.59 -0.27
CA THR A 64 29.24 -2.79 -0.14
C THR A 64 29.49 -3.52 1.16
N SER A 65 28.42 -4.05 1.77
CA SER A 65 28.51 -5.05 2.84
C SER A 65 28.53 -6.45 2.23
N ILE A 66 29.37 -7.35 2.74
CA ILE A 66 29.35 -8.77 2.36
C ILE A 66 29.55 -9.61 3.62
N HIS A 67 28.58 -10.48 3.93
CA HIS A 67 28.58 -11.29 5.15
C HIS A 67 29.65 -12.40 5.15
N GLN A 68 29.87 -13.06 4.01
CA GLN A 68 30.88 -14.13 3.85
C GLN A 68 31.43 -14.14 2.42
N PRO A 69 32.50 -13.38 2.13
CA PRO A 69 33.06 -13.34 0.79
C PRO A 69 33.93 -14.58 0.53
N SER A 70 33.65 -15.31 -0.56
CA SER A 70 34.58 -16.32 -1.05
C SER A 70 35.96 -15.72 -1.35
N SER A 71 37.03 -16.52 -1.27
CA SER A 71 38.41 -16.08 -1.58
C SER A 71 38.55 -15.37 -2.94
N ARG A 72 37.74 -15.75 -3.92
CA ARG A 72 37.70 -15.11 -5.24
C ARG A 72 37.06 -13.72 -5.22
N LEU A 73 36.03 -13.52 -4.40
CA LEU A 73 35.35 -12.21 -4.25
C LEU A 73 36.22 -11.25 -3.43
N TYR A 74 36.86 -11.75 -2.37
CA TYR A 74 37.74 -10.97 -1.52
C TYR A 74 38.87 -10.29 -2.31
N ARG A 75 39.52 -11.03 -3.22
CA ARG A 75 40.57 -10.51 -4.13
C ARG A 75 40.10 -9.50 -5.17
N GLN A 76 38.79 -9.25 -5.31
CA GLN A 76 38.27 -8.23 -6.21
C GLN A 76 38.05 -6.88 -5.53
N MET A 77 38.14 -6.81 -4.20
CA MET A 77 37.89 -5.58 -3.45
C MET A 77 39.14 -4.70 -3.43
N ASP A 78 38.99 -3.41 -3.73
CA ASP A 78 40.15 -2.50 -3.66
C ASP A 78 40.50 -2.16 -2.20
N ASN A 79 39.49 -1.99 -1.35
CA ASN A 79 39.62 -1.75 0.09
C ASN A 79 38.60 -2.60 0.85
N VAL A 80 39.01 -3.19 1.97
CA VAL A 80 38.16 -3.98 2.86
C VAL A 80 38.07 -3.28 4.21
N CYS A 81 36.83 -3.05 4.65
CA CYS A 81 36.53 -2.56 5.99
C CYS A 81 35.90 -3.69 6.81
N MET A 82 36.51 -4.14 7.90
CA MET A 82 35.91 -5.10 8.83
C MET A 82 35.32 -4.38 10.03
N CYS A 83 34.07 -4.69 10.35
CA CYS A 83 33.34 -4.13 11.47
C CYS A 83 33.04 -5.21 12.51
N GLU A 84 33.43 -4.98 13.75
CA GLU A 84 33.22 -5.92 14.86
C GLU A 84 32.51 -5.18 15.99
N ARG A 85 31.38 -5.72 16.48
CA ARG A 85 30.55 -5.12 17.55
C ARG A 85 30.35 -3.60 17.41
N SER A 86 30.03 -3.13 16.19
CA SER A 86 29.84 -1.72 15.81
C SER A 86 31.09 -0.82 15.71
N ASN A 87 32.29 -1.36 15.92
CA ASN A 87 33.55 -0.64 15.71
C ASN A 87 34.23 -1.06 14.39
N PRO A 88 34.59 -0.12 13.50
CA PRO A 88 35.43 -0.43 12.35
C PRO A 88 36.86 -0.74 12.82
N ARG A 89 37.39 -1.91 12.45
CA ARG A 89 38.67 -2.43 12.96
C ARG A 89 39.75 -2.51 11.89
N VAL A 90 39.45 -3.08 10.74
CA VAL A 90 40.43 -3.27 9.65
C VAL A 90 40.00 -2.42 8.47
N VAL A 91 40.79 -1.43 8.07
CA VAL A 91 40.64 -0.73 6.79
C VAL A 91 41.94 -0.93 6.03
N GLY A 92 41.89 -1.60 4.89
CA GLY A 92 43.11 -1.83 4.11
C GLY A 92 42.83 -2.39 2.73
N ASN A 93 43.81 -2.26 1.85
CA ASN A 93 43.76 -2.88 0.53
C ASN A 93 43.70 -4.41 0.68
N SER A 94 42.86 -5.11 -0.11
CA SER A 94 42.69 -6.57 -0.03
C SER A 94 44.02 -7.33 -0.05
N ASP A 95 44.99 -6.83 -0.83
CA ASP A 95 46.30 -7.46 -1.01
C ASP A 95 47.24 -7.17 0.18
N LYS A 96 47.04 -6.05 0.87
CA LYS A 96 47.86 -5.64 2.04
C LYS A 96 47.28 -6.11 3.37
N ALA A 97 45.97 -6.34 3.44
CA ALA A 97 45.30 -6.89 4.61
C ALA A 97 45.73 -8.35 4.88
N VAL A 98 46.08 -9.10 3.84
CA VAL A 98 46.62 -10.47 3.92
C VAL A 98 48.13 -10.48 4.22
N GLY A 99 48.86 -9.42 3.86
CA GLY A 99 50.32 -9.40 3.82
C GLY A 99 51.05 -8.98 5.09
N GLY A 100 50.36 -8.77 6.21
CA GLY A 100 51.02 -8.27 7.41
C GLY A 100 50.70 -9.09 8.64
N GLN A 101 51.49 -10.14 8.93
CA GLN A 101 51.78 -10.68 10.26
C GLN A 101 50.72 -10.29 11.31
N LEU A 102 49.51 -10.77 11.08
CA LEU A 102 48.37 -10.57 11.97
C LEU A 102 48.65 -11.43 13.19
N ALA A 103 49.29 -10.82 14.19
CA ALA A 103 49.57 -11.37 15.51
C ALA A 103 50.11 -12.82 15.55
N GLY A 104 51.07 -13.16 14.67
CA GLY A 104 51.80 -14.43 14.77
C GLY A 104 50.99 -15.70 14.44
N SER A 105 49.75 -15.60 13.95
CA SER A 105 48.99 -16.76 13.47
C SER A 105 49.35 -17.06 12.01
N CYS A 106 50.00 -18.19 11.75
CA CYS A 106 50.22 -18.70 10.40
C CYS A 106 48.86 -19.10 9.78
N LEU A 107 48.59 -18.62 8.56
CA LEU A 107 47.40 -19.09 7.83
C LEU A 107 47.47 -20.62 7.63
N PRO A 108 46.41 -21.37 7.95
CA PRO A 108 46.29 -22.76 7.55
C PRO A 108 46.41 -22.91 6.02
N PRO A 109 47.06 -23.96 5.51
CA PRO A 109 47.33 -24.13 4.08
C PRO A 109 46.07 -24.33 3.20
N VAL A 110 44.87 -24.40 3.79
CA VAL A 110 43.60 -24.72 3.08
C VAL A 110 42.48 -23.71 3.38
N SER A 111 42.67 -22.74 4.27
CA SER A 111 41.63 -21.76 4.61
C SER A 111 41.65 -20.57 3.64
N SER A 112 40.46 -20.07 3.29
CA SER A 112 40.31 -18.79 2.59
C SER A 112 40.81 -17.65 3.48
N ASP A 113 41.64 -16.75 2.93
CA ASP A 113 42.13 -15.57 3.66
C ASP A 113 41.00 -14.77 4.33
N ALA A 114 39.87 -14.66 3.63
CA ALA A 114 38.68 -13.98 4.13
C ALA A 114 38.03 -14.68 5.33
N ASP A 115 37.97 -16.01 5.31
CA ASP A 115 37.36 -16.79 6.39
C ASP A 115 38.26 -16.73 7.62
N HIS A 116 39.59 -16.86 7.42
CA HIS A 116 40.57 -16.74 8.51
C HIS A 116 40.53 -15.37 9.19
N ILE A 117 40.41 -14.28 8.43
CA ILE A 117 40.31 -12.93 9.00
C ILE A 117 39.00 -12.75 9.78
N LEU A 118 37.89 -13.33 9.33
CA LEU A 118 36.61 -13.29 10.02
C LEU A 118 36.62 -14.14 11.31
N ASP A 119 37.20 -15.34 11.26
CA ASP A 119 37.34 -16.22 12.42
C ASP A 119 38.19 -15.54 13.52
N LEU A 120 39.30 -14.91 13.10
CA LEU A 120 40.15 -14.11 13.97
C LEU A 120 39.39 -12.92 14.60
N ALA A 121 38.53 -12.26 13.82
CA ALA A 121 37.70 -11.15 14.28
C ALA A 121 36.67 -11.58 15.33
N ASN A 122 36.07 -12.75 15.13
CA ASN A 122 35.04 -13.27 16.01
C ASN A 122 35.62 -13.90 17.29
N GLY A 123 36.95 -14.05 17.38
CA GLY A 123 37.62 -14.73 18.48
C GLY A 123 37.53 -16.26 18.38
N ASP A 124 37.07 -16.80 17.25
CA ASP A 124 37.00 -18.23 16.96
C ASP A 124 38.39 -18.75 16.56
N ILE A 125 39.34 -18.74 17.49
CA ILE A 125 40.71 -19.23 17.24
C ILE A 125 40.82 -20.74 17.56
N VAL A 126 39.72 -21.46 17.72
CA VAL A 126 39.72 -22.77 18.39
C VAL A 126 39.40 -23.96 17.46
N SER A 127 40.37 -24.88 17.38
CA SER A 127 40.21 -26.34 17.24
C SER A 127 39.58 -26.94 15.97
N ARG A 128 40.33 -26.98 14.86
CA ARG A 128 40.24 -28.10 13.89
C ARG A 128 41.35 -29.14 14.05
N GLY A 129 41.86 -29.32 15.27
CA GLY A 129 42.77 -30.41 15.64
C GLY A 129 42.08 -31.74 15.97
N GLY A 130 40.76 -31.83 15.86
CA GLY A 130 39.99 -33.04 16.18
C GLY A 130 39.37 -33.69 14.95
N GLY A 131 40.14 -34.49 14.22
CA GLY A 131 39.58 -35.50 13.30
C GLY A 131 39.85 -35.27 11.81
N ALA A 132 41.05 -35.61 11.35
CA ALA A 132 41.30 -36.46 10.19
C ALA A 132 42.82 -36.57 9.95
N SER A 133 43.27 -37.80 9.77
CA SER A 133 44.65 -38.25 9.68
C SER A 133 45.46 -37.69 8.51
N SER A 134 46.77 -37.56 8.77
CA SER A 134 47.94 -37.84 7.91
C SER A 134 48.65 -36.71 7.15
N SER A 135 49.85 -36.43 7.69
CA SER A 135 51.16 -36.48 7.02
C SER A 135 51.71 -35.27 6.25
N SER A 136 53.00 -35.04 6.56
CA SER A 136 54.03 -34.29 5.82
C SER A 136 54.12 -32.78 6.05
N CYS A 137 54.76 -32.41 7.16
CA CYS A 137 55.80 -31.37 7.19
C CYS A 137 56.83 -31.81 8.25
N ALA A 138 57.84 -32.58 7.82
CA ALA A 138 59.03 -32.86 8.60
C ALA A 138 60.09 -31.84 8.19
N GLY A 139 60.54 -31.01 9.14
CA GLY A 139 61.60 -30.03 8.95
C GLY A 139 61.49 -28.91 9.99
N ASP A 140 62.40 -28.95 10.96
CA ASP A 140 62.73 -27.89 11.93
C ASP A 140 61.71 -27.59 13.06
N ALA A 141 61.39 -28.65 13.81
CA ALA A 141 60.87 -28.53 15.17
C ALA A 141 62.02 -28.23 16.16
N ALA A 142 62.56 -27.01 16.13
CA ALA A 142 63.56 -26.57 17.11
C ALA A 142 63.51 -25.07 17.45
N THR A 143 62.35 -24.40 17.41
CA THR A 143 62.16 -23.12 18.13
C THR A 143 60.67 -22.79 18.38
N CYS A 144 59.92 -23.69 19.01
CA CYS A 144 58.60 -23.34 19.54
C CYS A 144 58.41 -24.05 20.89
N SER A 145 59.22 -23.64 21.86
CA SER A 145 59.11 -24.09 23.24
C SER A 145 58.04 -23.27 23.97
N SER A 146 57.01 -23.98 24.42
CA SER A 146 56.35 -23.80 25.71
C SER A 146 55.90 -22.38 26.10
N SER A 147 54.63 -22.09 25.86
CA SER A 147 53.81 -21.28 26.78
C SER A 147 52.41 -21.88 26.83
N THR A 148 52.27 -22.92 27.64
CA THR A 148 50.99 -23.44 28.12
C THR A 148 50.51 -22.52 29.23
N GLU A 149 49.98 -21.36 28.87
CA GLU A 149 49.06 -20.62 29.71
C GLU A 149 47.84 -20.34 28.86
N ALA A 150 46.66 -20.71 29.38
CA ALA A 150 45.38 -20.34 28.82
C ALA A 150 45.22 -18.82 28.95
N SER A 151 45.89 -18.07 28.07
CA SER A 151 45.50 -16.70 27.77
C SER A 151 44.06 -16.78 27.27
N SER A 152 43.12 -16.31 28.10
CA SER A 152 41.69 -16.25 27.81
C SER A 152 41.47 -15.74 26.38
N GLU A 153 40.47 -16.26 25.67
CA GLU A 153 40.09 -15.81 24.32
C GLU A 153 40.06 -14.27 24.23
N ASP A 154 39.63 -13.62 25.32
CA ASP A 154 39.63 -12.16 25.52
C ASP A 154 41.01 -11.48 25.45
N GLU A 155 42.10 -12.14 25.86
CA GLU A 155 43.45 -11.57 25.91
C GLU A 155 44.11 -11.58 24.53
N ILE A 156 43.94 -12.66 23.76
CA ILE A 156 44.42 -12.73 22.36
C ILE A 156 43.63 -11.73 21.51
N HIS A 157 42.31 -11.68 21.73
CA HIS A 157 41.43 -10.72 21.08
C HIS A 157 41.84 -9.28 21.41
N ARG A 158 42.15 -8.98 22.68
CA ARG A 158 42.65 -7.66 23.11
C ARG A 158 44.00 -7.29 22.50
N GLN A 159 44.95 -8.23 22.44
CA GLN A 159 46.27 -7.99 21.82
C GLN A 159 46.18 -7.74 20.32
N LEU A 160 45.28 -8.45 19.63
CA LEU A 160 44.94 -8.19 18.24
C LEU A 160 44.35 -6.78 18.08
N ILE A 161 43.37 -6.41 18.91
CA ILE A 161 42.76 -5.07 18.89
C ILE A 161 43.82 -3.98 19.10
N GLU A 162 44.73 -4.13 20.06
CA GLU A 162 45.79 -3.15 20.31
C GLU A 162 46.81 -3.06 19.16
N ALA A 163 47.16 -4.19 18.53
CA ALA A 163 48.02 -4.21 17.35
C ALA A 163 47.35 -3.52 16.15
N PHE A 164 46.05 -3.71 16.00
CA PHE A 164 45.24 -3.06 14.97
C PHE A 164 45.07 -1.57 15.22
N GLU A 165 44.74 -1.15 16.44
CA GLU A 165 44.59 0.27 16.79
C GLU A 165 45.90 1.02 16.60
N LYS A 166 47.05 0.45 16.99
CA LYS A 166 48.37 1.06 16.74
C LYS A 166 48.67 1.24 15.25
N ARG A 167 48.21 0.31 14.40
CA ARG A 167 48.35 0.40 12.93
C ARG A 167 47.37 1.43 12.34
N ASN A 168 46.14 1.47 12.84
CA ASN A 168 45.10 2.39 12.43
C ASN A 168 45.41 3.84 12.83
N ILE A 169 46.07 4.10 13.96
CA ILE A 169 46.45 5.47 14.39
C ILE A 169 47.38 6.15 13.37
N GLY A 170 48.22 5.38 12.66
CA GLY A 170 49.08 5.89 11.59
C GLY A 170 48.34 6.22 10.29
N GLU A 171 47.29 5.48 9.95
CA GLU A 171 46.46 5.72 8.76
C GLU A 171 45.31 6.71 9.00
N THR A 172 44.68 6.70 10.18
CA THR A 172 43.63 7.67 10.57
C THR A 172 44.16 9.09 10.63
N ASN A 173 45.41 9.31 11.03
CA ASN A 173 46.06 10.63 10.92
C ASN A 173 46.31 11.05 9.47
N ARG A 174 46.48 10.12 8.53
CA ARG A 174 46.57 10.44 7.09
C ARG A 174 45.19 10.67 6.49
N LEU A 175 44.20 9.88 6.89
CA LEU A 175 42.82 10.02 6.45
C LEU A 175 42.22 11.34 6.95
N SER A 176 42.38 11.72 8.22
CA SER A 176 41.85 12.97 8.78
C SER A 176 42.45 14.22 8.13
N VAL A 177 43.74 14.19 7.80
CA VAL A 177 44.44 15.25 7.07
C VAL A 177 43.98 15.35 5.61
N CYS A 178 43.70 14.22 4.95
CA CYS A 178 43.16 14.20 3.58
C CYS A 178 41.64 14.47 3.51
N LEU A 179 40.88 14.12 4.55
CA LEU A 179 39.42 14.28 4.62
C LEU A 179 38.99 15.69 5.03
N GLY A 180 39.82 16.46 5.76
CA GLY A 180 39.46 17.83 6.16
C GLY A 180 39.09 18.75 4.98
N PRO A 181 39.93 18.84 3.92
CA PRO A 181 39.62 19.63 2.73
C PRO A 181 38.47 19.05 1.90
N VAL A 182 38.35 17.71 1.85
CA VAL A 182 37.30 17.00 1.11
C VAL A 182 35.94 17.12 1.80
N ALA A 183 35.90 17.12 3.13
CA ALA A 183 34.69 17.31 3.92
C ALA A 183 34.14 18.73 3.76
N ALA A 184 35.01 19.75 3.81
CA ALA A 184 34.60 21.13 3.58
C ALA A 184 34.14 21.38 2.13
N ALA A 185 34.80 20.76 1.15
CA ALA A 185 34.36 20.81 -0.25
C ALA A 185 33.05 20.04 -0.47
N ALA A 186 32.89 18.87 0.17
CA ALA A 186 31.68 18.06 0.11
C ALA A 186 30.49 18.73 0.81
N GLU A 187 30.70 19.48 1.91
CA GLU A 187 29.67 20.30 2.55
C GLU A 187 29.21 21.43 1.62
N ALA A 188 30.13 22.13 0.97
CA ALA A 188 29.80 23.18 0.00
C ALA A 188 29.08 22.64 -1.25
N GLU A 189 29.49 21.47 -1.74
CA GLU A 189 28.87 20.79 -2.87
C GLU A 189 27.51 20.18 -2.49
N ALA A 190 27.36 19.68 -1.26
CA ALA A 190 26.08 19.21 -0.71
C ALA A 190 25.09 20.36 -0.48
N ASP A 191 25.54 21.54 -0.04
CA ASP A 191 24.70 22.73 0.09
C ASP A 191 24.26 23.27 -1.29
N ALA A 192 25.13 23.20 -2.29
CA ALA A 192 24.79 23.53 -3.69
C ALA A 192 23.84 22.50 -4.32
N ALA A 193 24.02 21.20 -4.05
CA ALA A 193 23.14 20.13 -4.48
C ALA A 193 21.80 20.11 -3.73
N ALA A 194 21.77 20.58 -2.48
CA ALA A 194 20.54 20.79 -1.72
C ALA A 194 19.74 22.00 -2.22
N ALA A 195 20.40 22.96 -2.89
CA ALA A 195 19.75 24.06 -3.59
C ALA A 195 19.11 23.62 -4.93
N GLU A 196 19.64 22.58 -5.59
CA GLU A 196 18.90 21.84 -6.61
C GLU A 196 17.76 21.06 -5.97
N SER A 197 16.56 21.12 -6.57
CA SER A 197 15.39 20.52 -5.94
C SER A 197 15.61 19.03 -5.70
N LYS A 198 15.49 18.58 -4.44
CA LYS A 198 15.52 17.18 -3.97
C LYS A 198 14.77 16.17 -4.85
N TRP A 199 13.88 16.65 -5.71
CA TRP A 199 13.18 15.88 -6.72
C TRP A 199 13.52 16.40 -8.13
N GLY A 200 14.07 15.56 -9.00
CA GLY A 200 14.46 15.99 -10.34
C GLY A 200 13.30 16.40 -11.26
N ALA A 201 12.12 15.76 -11.16
CA ALA A 201 10.98 16.02 -12.04
C ALA A 201 9.89 16.92 -11.41
N PRO A 202 9.20 17.77 -12.19
CA PRO A 202 8.08 18.57 -11.72
C PRO A 202 6.89 17.70 -11.30
N TRP A 203 6.08 18.21 -10.36
CA TRP A 203 4.99 17.45 -9.73
C TRP A 203 4.00 16.83 -10.74
N MET A 204 3.58 17.56 -11.76
CA MET A 204 2.63 17.05 -12.77
C MET A 204 3.21 15.90 -13.59
N GLN A 205 4.51 15.96 -13.90
CA GLN A 205 5.19 14.91 -14.62
C GLN A 205 5.33 13.65 -13.75
N GLN A 206 5.61 13.80 -12.46
CA GLN A 206 5.57 12.70 -11.49
C GLN A 206 4.18 12.04 -11.48
N VAL A 207 3.12 12.85 -11.37
CA VAL A 207 1.72 12.35 -11.36
C VAL A 207 1.41 11.56 -12.63
N ARG A 208 1.73 12.10 -13.80
CA ARG A 208 1.48 11.44 -15.10
C ARG A 208 2.20 10.09 -15.20
N TYR A 209 3.49 10.02 -14.87
CA TYR A 209 4.23 8.76 -14.97
C TYR A 209 3.75 7.71 -13.96
N LEU A 210 3.46 8.13 -12.73
CA LEU A 210 2.92 7.24 -11.71
C LEU A 210 1.53 6.73 -12.09
N ALA A 211 0.67 7.57 -12.66
CA ALA A 211 -0.66 7.17 -13.11
C ALA A 211 -0.56 6.16 -14.26
N LEU A 212 0.28 6.41 -15.27
CA LEU A 212 0.51 5.49 -16.39
C LEU A 212 1.08 4.15 -15.93
N ARG A 213 2.05 4.18 -15.01
CA ARG A 213 2.62 2.96 -14.39
C ARG A 213 1.54 2.20 -13.63
N SER A 214 0.72 2.89 -12.84
CA SER A 214 -0.36 2.30 -12.05
C SER A 214 -1.38 1.58 -12.93
N VAL A 215 -1.89 2.25 -13.98
CA VAL A 215 -2.82 1.65 -14.94
C VAL A 215 -2.21 0.44 -15.64
N LYS A 216 -0.95 0.54 -16.11
CA LYS A 216 -0.27 -0.58 -16.80
C LYS A 216 -0.09 -1.79 -15.90
N THR A 217 0.19 -1.57 -14.62
CA THR A 217 0.41 -2.64 -13.64
C THR A 217 -0.92 -3.26 -13.18
N ARG A 218 -1.95 -2.44 -12.97
CA ARG A 218 -3.21 -2.84 -12.32
C ARG A 218 -4.33 -3.24 -13.28
N ARG A 219 -4.29 -2.88 -14.57
CA ARG A 219 -5.39 -3.17 -15.53
C ARG A 219 -5.87 -4.62 -15.52
N PHE A 220 -4.96 -5.58 -15.38
CA PHE A 220 -5.29 -7.00 -15.37
C PHE A 220 -5.73 -7.52 -13.99
N GLN A 221 -5.40 -6.80 -12.92
CA GLN A 221 -5.76 -7.16 -11.55
C GLN A 221 -7.11 -6.54 -11.13
N SER A 222 -7.43 -5.34 -11.62
CA SER A 222 -8.71 -4.67 -11.38
C SER A 222 -9.83 -5.29 -12.20
N LEU A 223 -9.62 -5.58 -13.50
CA LEU A 223 -10.57 -6.28 -14.37
C LEU A 223 -10.45 -7.82 -14.25
N SER A 224 -10.30 -8.31 -13.02
CA SER A 224 -10.28 -9.75 -12.78
C SER A 224 -11.62 -10.35 -13.17
N VAL A 225 -11.59 -11.44 -13.93
CA VAL A 225 -12.77 -12.21 -14.35
C VAL A 225 -13.63 -12.56 -13.14
N GLN A 226 -13.01 -12.90 -12.01
CA GLN A 226 -13.71 -13.22 -10.77
C GLN A 226 -14.54 -12.05 -10.24
N LYS A 227 -13.97 -10.83 -10.21
CA LYS A 227 -14.66 -9.64 -9.71
C LYS A 227 -15.83 -9.25 -10.61
N SER A 228 -15.58 -9.24 -11.93
CA SER A 228 -16.62 -8.92 -12.92
C SER A 228 -17.75 -9.95 -12.93
N ALA A 229 -17.41 -11.25 -12.83
CA ALA A 229 -18.40 -12.32 -12.77
C ALA A 229 -19.23 -12.26 -11.48
N GLN A 230 -18.59 -12.09 -10.32
CA GLN A 230 -19.28 -11.93 -9.04
C GLN A 230 -20.27 -10.76 -9.09
N LEU A 231 -19.83 -9.61 -9.62
CA LEU A 231 -20.67 -8.42 -9.71
C LEU A 231 -21.86 -8.63 -10.65
N LEU A 232 -21.64 -9.23 -11.81
CA LEU A 232 -22.70 -9.54 -12.78
C LEU A 232 -23.73 -10.51 -12.19
N VAL A 233 -23.27 -11.57 -11.50
CA VAL A 233 -24.16 -12.54 -10.84
C VAL A 233 -25.02 -11.85 -9.79
N VAL A 234 -24.43 -11.02 -8.92
CA VAL A 234 -25.21 -10.29 -7.90
C VAL A 234 -26.16 -9.28 -8.54
N ALA A 235 -25.76 -8.59 -9.62
CA ALA A 235 -26.62 -7.67 -10.36
C ALA A 235 -27.85 -8.38 -10.94
N VAL A 236 -27.65 -9.53 -11.59
CA VAL A 236 -28.74 -10.32 -12.16
C VAL A 236 -29.64 -10.88 -11.06
N LEU A 237 -29.08 -11.40 -9.97
CA LEU A 237 -29.88 -11.88 -8.84
C LEU A 237 -30.73 -10.75 -8.23
N ALA A 238 -30.15 -9.57 -8.01
CA ALA A 238 -30.90 -8.40 -7.53
C ALA A 238 -32.00 -8.00 -8.52
N GLY A 239 -31.69 -7.98 -9.82
CA GLY A 239 -32.70 -7.71 -10.85
C GLY A 239 -33.83 -8.75 -10.90
N LEU A 240 -33.55 -10.02 -10.59
CA LEU A 240 -34.56 -11.07 -10.52
C LEU A 240 -35.42 -10.99 -9.25
N PHE A 241 -34.81 -10.70 -8.10
CA PHE A 241 -35.55 -10.55 -6.83
C PHE A 241 -36.50 -9.34 -6.86
N TRP A 242 -36.06 -8.22 -7.45
CA TRP A 242 -36.88 -7.01 -7.58
C TRP A 242 -37.42 -6.81 -9.00
N TRP A 243 -37.77 -7.90 -9.70
CA TRP A 243 -38.17 -7.86 -11.10
C TRP A 243 -39.35 -6.92 -11.35
N GLN A 244 -39.10 -5.84 -12.11
CA GLN A 244 -40.09 -4.84 -12.53
C GLN A 244 -40.95 -4.22 -11.41
N ILE A 245 -40.50 -4.27 -10.15
CA ILE A 245 -41.26 -3.74 -9.00
C ILE A 245 -41.49 -2.22 -9.12
N GLY A 246 -40.55 -1.48 -9.72
CA GLY A 246 -40.65 -0.04 -9.91
C GLY A 246 -41.75 0.37 -10.90
N THR A 247 -42.30 -0.56 -11.68
CA THR A 247 -43.45 -0.29 -12.57
C THR A 247 -44.80 -0.49 -11.88
N ARG A 248 -44.83 -1.25 -10.77
CA ARG A 248 -46.05 -1.65 -10.04
C ARG A 248 -46.05 -1.05 -8.64
N LEU A 249 -46.31 0.26 -8.56
CA LEU A 249 -46.32 1.03 -7.31
C LEU A 249 -47.72 1.08 -6.65
N ASP A 250 -48.50 0.02 -6.83
CA ASP A 250 -49.92 -0.01 -6.48
C ASP A 250 -50.15 -0.33 -4.99
N SER A 251 -49.12 -0.81 -4.28
CA SER A 251 -49.18 -1.25 -2.87
C SER A 251 -48.07 -0.65 -2.01
N ARG A 252 -48.35 -0.50 -0.70
CA ARG A 252 -47.40 -0.01 0.33
C ARG A 252 -46.15 -0.87 0.35
N GLN A 253 -46.35 -2.19 0.23
CA GLN A 253 -45.28 -3.18 0.23
C GLN A 253 -44.36 -2.96 -0.97
N ALA A 254 -44.91 -2.71 -2.16
CA ALA A 254 -44.10 -2.46 -3.35
C ALA A 254 -43.23 -1.20 -3.22
N ALA A 255 -43.73 -0.14 -2.59
CA ALA A 255 -42.95 1.06 -2.31
C ALA A 255 -41.83 0.80 -1.28
N LEU A 256 -42.09 -0.02 -0.26
CA LEU A 256 -41.07 -0.46 0.70
C LEU A 256 -40.01 -1.36 0.04
N ASP A 257 -40.42 -2.24 -0.88
CA ASP A 257 -39.53 -3.13 -1.64
C ASP A 257 -38.60 -2.33 -2.56
N VAL A 258 -39.12 -1.29 -3.24
CA VAL A 258 -38.29 -0.34 -4.01
C VAL A 258 -37.29 0.37 -3.10
N GLY A 259 -37.72 0.83 -1.93
CA GLY A 259 -36.82 1.43 -0.93
C GLY A 259 -35.73 0.46 -0.45
N GLY A 260 -36.09 -0.83 -0.29
CA GLY A 260 -35.16 -1.92 0.04
C GLY A 260 -34.16 -2.22 -1.07
N LEU A 261 -34.58 -2.17 -2.34
CA LEU A 261 -33.68 -2.30 -3.49
C LEU A 261 -32.66 -1.16 -3.53
N LEU A 262 -33.12 0.09 -3.40
CA LEU A 262 -32.23 1.26 -3.40
C LEU A 262 -31.23 1.20 -2.26
N PHE A 263 -31.68 0.74 -1.08
CA PHE A 263 -30.79 0.50 0.05
C PHE A 263 -29.76 -0.59 -0.26
N PHE A 264 -30.20 -1.73 -0.81
CA PHE A 264 -29.32 -2.83 -1.19
C PHE A 264 -28.24 -2.40 -2.18
N VAL A 265 -28.60 -1.64 -3.22
CA VAL A 265 -27.65 -1.12 -4.22
C VAL A 265 -26.55 -0.29 -3.55
N GLU A 266 -26.91 0.68 -2.72
CA GLU A 266 -25.94 1.56 -2.04
C GLU A 266 -25.08 0.80 -1.04
N GLN A 267 -25.72 -0.05 -0.25
CA GLN A 267 -25.06 -0.87 0.76
C GLN A 267 -24.04 -1.83 0.13
N PHE A 268 -24.45 -2.60 -0.90
CA PHE A 268 -23.60 -3.57 -1.57
C PHE A 268 -22.41 -2.89 -2.26
N MET A 269 -22.65 -1.77 -2.93
CA MET A 269 -21.60 -1.00 -3.60
C MET A 269 -20.62 -0.37 -2.62
N GLY A 270 -21.14 0.30 -1.58
CA GLY A 270 -20.31 0.90 -0.54
C GLY A 270 -19.45 -0.12 0.20
N PHE A 271 -20.01 -1.29 0.50
CA PHE A 271 -19.31 -2.35 1.23
C PHE A 271 -18.20 -2.99 0.39
N SER A 272 -18.53 -3.37 -0.85
CA SER A 272 -17.58 -4.04 -1.73
C SER A 272 -16.36 -3.16 -2.03
N THR A 273 -16.58 -1.87 -2.25
CA THR A 273 -15.53 -0.89 -2.59
C THR A 273 -14.66 -0.52 -1.40
N LEU A 274 -15.24 -0.37 -0.20
CA LEU A 274 -14.48 -0.11 1.02
C LEU A 274 -13.50 -1.25 1.33
N PHE A 275 -13.95 -2.51 1.27
CA PHE A 275 -13.05 -3.65 1.51
C PHE A 275 -12.00 -3.83 0.42
N ALA A 276 -12.31 -3.51 -0.83
CA ALA A 276 -11.31 -3.52 -1.90
C ALA A 276 -10.22 -2.46 -1.65
N ALA A 277 -10.61 -1.27 -1.17
CA ALA A 277 -9.68 -0.19 -0.85
C ALA A 277 -8.85 -0.47 0.42
N LEU A 278 -9.45 -1.08 1.44
CA LEU A 278 -8.84 -1.37 2.74
C LEU A 278 -7.49 -2.07 2.63
N PHE A 279 -7.37 -3.08 1.77
CA PHE A 279 -6.14 -3.87 1.63
C PHE A 279 -5.09 -3.22 0.74
N THR A 280 -5.37 -2.08 0.10
CA THR A 280 -4.45 -1.46 -0.85
C THR A 280 -3.12 -1.04 -0.21
N PHE A 281 -3.16 -0.18 0.80
CA PHE A 281 -1.95 0.34 1.42
C PHE A 281 -1.19 -0.71 2.24
N PRO A 282 -1.84 -1.55 3.07
CA PRO A 282 -1.13 -2.59 3.81
C PRO A 282 -0.31 -3.51 2.89
N LEU A 283 -0.88 -3.92 1.75
CA LEU A 283 -0.18 -4.76 0.77
C LEU A 283 0.99 -4.03 0.10
N GLU A 284 0.88 -2.72 -0.15
CA GLU A 284 1.96 -1.94 -0.77
C GLU A 284 3.10 -1.62 0.19
N PHE A 285 2.77 -1.33 1.46
CA PHE A 285 3.75 -1.18 2.52
C PHE A 285 4.48 -2.51 2.79
N GLN A 286 3.73 -3.63 2.88
CA GLN A 286 4.31 -4.96 3.07
C GLN A 286 5.15 -5.40 1.87
N ALA A 287 4.78 -5.01 0.65
CA ALA A 287 5.59 -5.23 -0.54
C ALA A 287 6.90 -4.41 -0.54
N GLY A 288 7.05 -3.44 0.37
CA GLY A 288 8.26 -2.64 0.56
C GLY A 288 8.60 -1.69 -0.59
N MET A 289 7.76 -1.61 -1.62
CA MET A 289 8.01 -0.79 -2.81
C MET A 289 7.98 0.70 -2.45
N LEU A 290 6.93 1.15 -1.77
CA LEU A 290 6.74 2.56 -1.44
C LEU A 290 7.82 3.08 -0.48
N VAL A 291 8.22 2.25 0.48
CA VAL A 291 9.28 2.62 1.45
C VAL A 291 10.62 2.78 0.73
N LYS A 292 10.97 1.84 -0.15
CA LYS A 292 12.21 1.90 -0.94
C LYS A 292 12.24 3.10 -1.88
N GLU A 293 11.18 3.31 -2.66
CA GLU A 293 11.10 4.42 -3.62
C GLU A 293 11.11 5.79 -2.90
N ARG A 294 10.59 5.87 -1.68
CA ARG A 294 10.64 7.06 -0.83
C ARG A 294 12.04 7.32 -0.26
N GLN A 295 12.75 6.27 0.16
CA GLN A 295 14.14 6.39 0.64
C GLN A 295 15.07 6.84 -0.48
N SER A 296 14.87 6.37 -1.71
CA SER A 296 15.60 6.84 -2.91
C SER A 296 15.17 8.23 -3.41
N GLY A 297 14.19 8.89 -2.77
CA GLY A 297 13.78 10.25 -3.13
C GLY A 297 13.09 10.39 -4.50
N MET A 298 12.59 9.30 -5.09
CA MET A 298 12.14 9.26 -6.50
C MET A 298 10.96 10.20 -6.82
N TYR A 299 10.01 10.37 -5.90
CA TYR A 299 8.83 11.21 -6.10
C TYR A 299 8.24 11.72 -4.77
N ARG A 300 7.35 12.71 -4.86
CA ARG A 300 6.61 13.26 -3.71
C ARG A 300 5.46 12.34 -3.32
N LEU A 301 5.18 12.21 -2.02
CA LEU A 301 4.07 11.39 -1.52
C LEU A 301 2.70 11.88 -2.02
N SER A 302 2.53 13.21 -2.14
CA SER A 302 1.30 13.80 -2.71
C SER A 302 1.13 13.45 -4.18
N ALA A 303 2.21 13.41 -4.96
CA ALA A 303 2.17 13.00 -6.36
C ALA A 303 1.76 11.53 -6.49
N TYR A 304 2.27 10.65 -5.62
CA TYR A 304 1.87 9.25 -5.55
C TYR A 304 0.38 9.08 -5.24
N TYR A 305 -0.10 9.75 -4.18
CA TYR A 305 -1.50 9.65 -3.78
C TYR A 305 -2.46 10.11 -4.90
N ILE A 306 -2.21 11.28 -5.49
CA ILE A 306 -3.06 11.82 -6.57
C ILE A 306 -2.98 10.96 -7.83
N ALA A 307 -1.78 10.55 -8.25
CA ALA A 307 -1.62 9.66 -9.38
C ALA A 307 -2.37 8.34 -9.18
N ARG A 308 -2.37 7.86 -7.94
CA ARG A 308 -3.03 6.62 -7.59
C ARG A 308 -4.54 6.75 -7.67
N THR A 309 -5.12 7.74 -7.00
CA THR A 309 -6.55 8.03 -7.04
C THR A 309 -7.03 8.24 -8.48
N ALA A 310 -6.26 9.00 -9.29
CA ALA A 310 -6.59 9.23 -10.70
C ALA A 310 -6.52 7.95 -11.56
N SER A 311 -5.59 7.05 -11.26
CA SER A 311 -5.44 5.79 -12.00
C SER A 311 -6.50 4.74 -11.68
N ASP A 312 -7.05 4.77 -10.47
CA ASP A 312 -8.05 3.81 -10.01
C ASP A 312 -9.48 4.24 -10.45
N LEU A 313 -9.72 5.54 -10.57
CA LEU A 313 -11.04 6.13 -10.89
C LEU A 313 -11.75 5.52 -12.12
N PRO A 314 -11.10 5.32 -13.29
CA PRO A 314 -11.78 4.71 -14.44
C PRO A 314 -12.25 3.27 -14.17
N MET A 315 -11.47 2.50 -13.42
CA MET A 315 -11.79 1.10 -13.11
C MET A 315 -12.89 1.02 -12.05
N ASP A 316 -12.83 1.90 -11.06
CA ASP A 316 -13.80 1.97 -9.98
C ASP A 316 -15.15 2.56 -10.42
N CYS A 317 -15.19 3.35 -11.51
CA CYS A 317 -16.45 3.81 -12.09
C CYS A 317 -17.07 2.78 -13.07
N LEU A 318 -16.27 2.03 -13.82
CA LEU A 318 -16.77 1.15 -14.88
C LEU A 318 -17.64 0.01 -14.32
N LEU A 319 -17.17 -0.69 -13.29
CA LEU A 319 -17.85 -1.86 -12.75
C LEU A 319 -19.19 -1.49 -12.06
N PRO A 320 -19.26 -0.49 -11.17
CA PRO A 320 -20.54 -0.02 -10.61
C PRO A 320 -21.50 0.51 -11.66
N SER A 321 -21.00 1.15 -12.73
CA SER A 321 -21.85 1.60 -13.84
C SER A 321 -22.56 0.43 -14.51
N LEU A 322 -21.86 -0.67 -14.78
CA LEU A 322 -22.47 -1.87 -15.35
C LEU A 322 -23.50 -2.50 -14.41
N PHE A 323 -23.22 -2.56 -13.11
CA PHE A 323 -24.17 -3.07 -12.12
C PHE A 323 -25.45 -2.23 -12.06
N VAL A 324 -25.32 -0.90 -11.96
CA VAL A 324 -26.47 0.02 -11.93
C VAL A 324 -27.26 -0.13 -13.22
N TRP A 325 -26.59 -0.23 -14.37
CA TRP A 325 -27.27 -0.45 -15.65
C TRP A 325 -28.16 -1.70 -15.61
N VAL A 326 -27.61 -2.84 -15.19
CA VAL A 326 -28.37 -4.10 -15.13
C VAL A 326 -29.54 -4.00 -14.15
N VAL A 327 -29.29 -3.59 -12.91
CA VAL A 327 -30.30 -3.56 -11.85
C VAL A 327 -31.40 -2.53 -12.15
N TYR A 328 -31.05 -1.36 -12.67
CA TYR A 328 -32.00 -0.27 -12.92
C TYR A 328 -33.09 -0.67 -13.93
N TRP A 329 -32.67 -1.28 -15.05
CA TRP A 329 -33.58 -1.72 -16.10
C TRP A 329 -34.35 -2.98 -15.70
N MET A 330 -33.72 -3.94 -15.02
CA MET A 330 -34.40 -5.17 -14.57
C MET A 330 -35.47 -4.88 -13.50
N ALA A 331 -35.20 -3.95 -12.57
CA ALA A 331 -36.15 -3.58 -11.54
C ALA A 331 -37.25 -2.61 -12.02
N GLY A 332 -37.11 -2.04 -13.23
CA GLY A 332 -38.12 -1.15 -13.80
C GLY A 332 -38.27 0.16 -13.00
N LEU A 333 -37.15 0.72 -12.52
CA LEU A 333 -37.15 2.04 -11.88
C LEU A 333 -37.59 3.13 -12.86
N ARG A 334 -37.74 4.36 -12.35
CA ARG A 334 -38.30 5.48 -13.12
C ARG A 334 -37.61 5.71 -14.48
N VAL A 335 -38.32 5.47 -15.57
CA VAL A 335 -37.81 5.63 -16.97
C VAL A 335 -37.74 7.11 -17.40
N ASP A 336 -37.01 7.92 -16.65
CA ASP A 336 -36.69 9.31 -16.96
C ASP A 336 -35.17 9.48 -17.05
N ALA A 337 -34.68 10.18 -18.06
CA ALA A 337 -33.24 10.37 -18.26
C ALA A 337 -32.60 11.10 -17.07
N GLY A 338 -33.28 12.12 -16.53
CA GLY A 338 -32.80 12.86 -15.36
C GLY A 338 -32.71 11.97 -14.12
N ALA A 339 -33.73 11.15 -13.89
CA ALA A 339 -33.73 10.19 -12.78
C ALA A 339 -32.63 9.12 -12.90
N PHE A 340 -32.40 8.58 -14.09
CA PHE A 340 -31.34 7.60 -14.32
C PHE A 340 -29.96 8.18 -14.05
N PHE A 341 -29.62 9.34 -14.64
CA PHE A 341 -28.31 9.94 -14.43
C PHE A 341 -28.11 10.41 -12.99
N ALA A 342 -29.15 10.88 -12.30
CA ALA A 342 -29.08 11.22 -10.88
C ALA A 342 -28.84 9.99 -10.00
N HIS A 343 -29.53 8.88 -10.28
CA HIS A 343 -29.33 7.60 -9.59
C HIS A 343 -27.89 7.08 -9.83
N TRP A 344 -27.45 7.03 -11.09
CA TRP A 344 -26.11 6.61 -11.45
C TRP A 344 -25.02 7.47 -10.81
N ALA A 345 -25.16 8.80 -10.84
CA ALA A 345 -24.22 9.72 -10.21
C ALA A 345 -24.19 9.56 -8.68
N SER A 346 -25.33 9.33 -8.03
CA SER A 346 -25.41 9.05 -6.58
C SER A 346 -24.56 7.83 -6.22
N VAL A 347 -24.80 6.70 -6.92
CA VAL A 347 -24.07 5.46 -6.65
C VAL A 347 -22.56 5.64 -6.88
N LEU A 348 -22.16 6.34 -7.95
CA LEU A 348 -20.74 6.64 -8.18
C LEU A 348 -20.12 7.50 -7.08
N LEU A 349 -20.83 8.51 -6.58
CA LEU A 349 -20.36 9.33 -5.46
C LEU A 349 -20.14 8.48 -4.22
N ILE A 350 -21.07 7.56 -3.91
CA ILE A 350 -20.94 6.69 -2.75
C ILE A 350 -19.78 5.72 -2.90
N VAL A 351 -19.58 5.14 -4.09
CA VAL A 351 -18.40 4.31 -4.40
C VAL A 351 -17.09 5.05 -4.16
N LEU A 352 -16.98 6.30 -4.61
CA LEU A 352 -15.77 7.11 -4.40
C LEU A 352 -15.57 7.48 -2.92
N THR A 353 -16.67 7.71 -2.21
CA THR A 353 -16.65 8.07 -0.78
C THR A 353 -16.25 6.87 0.08
N SER A 354 -16.85 5.70 -0.15
CA SER A 354 -16.51 4.44 0.55
C SER A 354 -15.08 3.98 0.25
N GLN A 355 -14.61 4.14 -0.99
CA GLN A 355 -13.21 3.90 -1.35
C GLN A 355 -12.27 4.80 -0.55
N SER A 356 -12.58 6.09 -0.44
CA SER A 356 -11.77 7.04 0.32
C SER A 356 -11.67 6.67 1.80
N VAL A 357 -12.78 6.24 2.41
CA VAL A 357 -12.79 5.73 3.80
C VAL A 357 -11.97 4.45 3.92
N GLY A 358 -12.11 3.50 2.98
CA GLY A 358 -11.30 2.28 2.98
C GLY A 358 -9.80 2.55 2.85
N LEU A 359 -9.41 3.49 1.99
CA LEU A 359 -8.01 3.94 1.87
C LEU A 359 -7.50 4.60 3.16
N LEU A 360 -8.33 5.38 3.86
CA LEU A 360 -7.97 5.99 5.14
C LEU A 360 -7.73 4.94 6.23
N ILE A 361 -8.62 3.96 6.37
CA ILE A 361 -8.45 2.87 7.34
C ILE A 361 -7.22 2.03 6.99
N GLY A 362 -7.01 1.70 5.71
CA GLY A 362 -5.85 0.95 5.26
C GLY A 362 -4.52 1.70 5.41
N ALA A 363 -4.52 3.03 5.34
CA ALA A 363 -3.32 3.84 5.56
C ALA A 363 -2.96 3.99 7.05
N THR A 364 -3.97 4.01 7.93
CA THR A 364 -3.77 4.18 9.38
C THR A 364 -3.44 2.86 10.08
N VAL A 365 -3.98 1.74 9.59
CA VAL A 365 -3.81 0.42 10.21
C VAL A 365 -3.02 -0.51 9.30
N ILE A 366 -1.75 -0.73 9.63
CA ILE A 366 -0.84 -1.59 8.85
C ILE A 366 -1.25 -3.07 8.94
N ASN A 367 -1.78 -3.52 10.08
CA ASN A 367 -2.24 -4.90 10.22
C ASN A 367 -3.61 -5.08 9.52
N PRO A 368 -3.69 -5.92 8.46
CA PRO A 368 -4.92 -6.07 7.68
C PRO A 368 -6.09 -6.64 8.48
N GLN A 369 -5.85 -7.50 9.48
CA GLN A 369 -6.91 -8.08 10.30
C GLN A 369 -7.55 -7.02 11.22
N ASN A 370 -6.72 -6.19 11.86
CA ASN A 370 -7.21 -5.09 12.69
C ASN A 370 -7.96 -4.05 11.86
N GLY A 371 -7.44 -3.74 10.67
CA GLY A 371 -8.10 -2.82 9.73
C GLY A 371 -9.48 -3.35 9.30
N GLN A 372 -9.60 -4.66 9.06
CA GLN A 372 -10.87 -5.30 8.74
C GLN A 372 -11.89 -5.17 9.87
N THR A 373 -11.48 -5.37 11.13
CA THR A 373 -12.36 -5.21 12.29
C THR A 373 -12.87 -3.77 12.44
N ILE A 374 -12.00 -2.78 12.22
CA ILE A 374 -12.40 -1.36 12.29
C ILE A 374 -13.36 -1.02 11.14
N ALA A 375 -13.06 -1.49 9.93
CA ALA A 375 -13.92 -1.33 8.77
C ALA A 375 -15.30 -1.95 9.00
N THR A 376 -15.41 -3.17 9.52
CA THR A 376 -16.69 -3.81 9.78
C THR A 376 -17.51 -3.07 10.84
N ILE A 377 -16.89 -2.60 11.93
CA ILE A 377 -17.57 -1.81 12.96
C ILE A 377 -18.13 -0.51 12.39
N PHE A 378 -17.30 0.24 11.65
CA PHE A 378 -17.73 1.48 10.99
C PHE A 378 -18.89 1.22 10.02
N MET A 379 -18.81 0.15 9.26
CA MET A 379 -19.83 -0.23 8.28
C MET A 379 -21.15 -0.66 8.91
N LEU A 380 -21.10 -1.45 9.99
CA LEU A 380 -22.30 -1.80 10.75
C LEU A 380 -22.93 -0.55 11.40
N ALA A 381 -22.11 0.35 11.97
CA ALA A 381 -22.62 1.60 12.55
C ALA A 381 -23.32 2.48 11.49
N THR A 382 -22.71 2.67 10.32
CA THR A 382 -23.32 3.45 9.23
C THR A 382 -24.56 2.79 8.64
N MET A 383 -24.60 1.45 8.61
CA MET A 383 -25.76 0.65 8.18
C MET A 383 -26.95 0.80 9.14
N LEU A 384 -26.75 0.79 10.45
CA LEU A 384 -27.84 0.95 11.43
C LEU A 384 -28.46 2.35 11.39
N VAL A 385 -27.64 3.38 11.18
CA VAL A 385 -28.03 4.79 11.29
C VAL A 385 -28.52 5.38 9.95
N CYS A 386 -28.55 4.57 8.88
CA CYS A 386 -28.95 5.03 7.55
C CYS A 386 -30.44 5.43 7.41
N GLY A 387 -31.29 5.12 8.39
CA GLY A 387 -32.72 5.44 8.38
C GLY A 387 -33.63 4.34 7.80
N TYR A 388 -33.05 3.28 7.21
CA TYR A 388 -33.81 2.10 6.75
C TYR A 388 -34.24 1.20 7.93
N TYR A 389 -33.29 0.78 8.78
CA TYR A 389 -33.56 -0.12 9.91
C TYR A 389 -34.11 0.59 11.15
N VAL A 390 -33.49 1.68 11.55
CA VAL A 390 -33.85 2.44 12.75
C VAL A 390 -34.27 3.84 12.33
N ARG A 391 -35.52 4.21 12.66
CA ARG A 391 -36.08 5.54 12.37
C ARG A 391 -36.10 6.44 13.60
N GLY A 392 -36.50 5.90 14.75
CA GLY A 392 -36.54 6.63 16.04
C GLY A 392 -35.19 6.67 16.75
N ILE A 393 -34.20 7.36 16.19
CA ILE A 393 -32.88 7.51 16.83
C ILE A 393 -32.98 8.53 17.97
N PRO A 394 -32.56 8.21 19.21
CA PRO A 394 -32.52 9.16 20.31
C PRO A 394 -31.69 10.41 19.98
N VAL A 395 -32.13 11.58 20.44
CA VAL A 395 -31.53 12.90 20.11
C VAL A 395 -30.02 12.96 20.34
N TRP A 396 -29.51 12.26 21.35
CA TRP A 396 -28.09 12.26 21.72
C TRP A 396 -27.18 11.44 20.76
N ILE A 397 -27.71 10.45 20.02
CA ILE A 397 -26.99 9.72 18.95
C ILE A 397 -27.35 10.27 17.56
N ALA A 398 -28.42 11.06 17.44
CA ALA A 398 -28.95 11.48 16.14
C ALA A 398 -27.92 12.15 15.22
N TRP A 399 -26.86 12.76 15.74
CA TRP A 399 -25.77 13.34 14.94
C TRP A 399 -25.00 12.32 14.09
N LEU A 400 -24.96 11.05 14.50
CA LEU A 400 -24.23 9.98 13.81
C LEU A 400 -24.77 9.73 12.39
N LYS A 401 -26.05 10.09 12.13
CA LYS A 401 -26.65 10.03 10.79
C LYS A 401 -25.94 10.93 9.80
N TYR A 402 -25.41 12.06 10.25
CA TYR A 402 -24.73 13.01 9.39
C TYR A 402 -23.32 12.55 8.98
N VAL A 403 -22.71 11.65 9.75
CA VAL A 403 -21.42 11.02 9.44
C VAL A 403 -21.56 9.87 8.44
N SER A 404 -22.73 9.23 8.41
CA SER A 404 -22.99 8.10 7.51
C SER A 404 -23.18 8.57 6.07
N TYR A 405 -22.26 8.21 5.16
CA TYR A 405 -22.47 8.45 3.73
C TYR A 405 -23.62 7.62 3.15
N ILE A 406 -23.96 6.48 3.77
CA ILE A 406 -25.08 5.62 3.37
C ILE A 406 -26.42 6.30 3.67
N TYR A 407 -26.51 7.03 4.80
CA TYR A 407 -27.69 7.85 5.12
C TYR A 407 -27.97 8.87 4.01
N TRP A 408 -26.96 9.62 3.57
CA TRP A 408 -27.11 10.62 2.52
C TRP A 408 -27.45 9.99 1.16
N GLY A 409 -26.77 8.90 0.82
CA GLY A 409 -26.97 8.18 -0.43
C GLY A 409 -28.36 7.60 -0.59
N TRP A 410 -28.81 6.84 0.40
CA TRP A 410 -30.14 6.23 0.36
C TRP A 410 -31.25 7.30 0.31
N ASN A 411 -31.16 8.36 1.11
CA ASN A 411 -32.12 9.46 1.07
C ASN A 411 -32.12 10.21 -0.28
N LEU A 412 -30.96 10.36 -0.93
CA LEU A 412 -30.85 10.95 -2.25
C LEU A 412 -31.55 10.06 -3.30
N LEU A 413 -31.31 8.75 -3.27
CA LEU A 413 -31.95 7.81 -4.19
C LEU A 413 -33.47 7.75 -4.02
N LEU A 414 -33.96 7.73 -2.78
CA LEU A 414 -35.41 7.80 -2.51
C LEU A 414 -36.02 9.06 -3.12
N LYS A 415 -35.37 10.22 -2.93
CA LYS A 415 -35.86 11.48 -3.52
C LYS A 415 -35.86 11.44 -5.04
N VAL A 416 -34.85 10.83 -5.67
CA VAL A 416 -34.78 10.71 -7.14
C VAL A 416 -35.91 9.82 -7.68
N GLU A 417 -36.10 8.66 -7.07
CA GLU A 417 -37.06 7.66 -7.54
C GLU A 417 -38.50 8.11 -7.36
N PHE A 418 -38.81 8.63 -6.17
CA PHE A 418 -40.19 8.89 -5.77
C PHE A 418 -40.71 10.29 -6.10
N ARG A 419 -39.85 11.21 -6.52
CA ARG A 419 -40.26 12.58 -6.85
C ARG A 419 -41.25 12.62 -8.01
N HIS A 420 -42.45 13.17 -7.79
CA HIS A 420 -43.52 13.27 -8.79
C HIS A 420 -44.03 11.92 -9.34
N ARG A 421 -43.80 10.80 -8.64
CA ARG A 421 -44.49 9.54 -8.96
C ARG A 421 -45.87 9.50 -8.28
N PRO A 422 -46.95 9.21 -9.01
CA PRO A 422 -48.27 9.06 -8.43
C PRO A 422 -48.41 7.72 -7.68
N PHE A 423 -49.12 7.73 -6.56
CA PHE A 423 -49.48 6.56 -5.75
C PHE A 423 -50.99 6.44 -5.65
N ASP A 424 -51.53 5.22 -5.54
CA ASP A 424 -52.94 5.07 -5.20
C ASP A 424 -53.18 5.42 -3.73
N CYS A 425 -54.14 6.32 -3.48
CA CYS A 425 -54.40 6.86 -2.13
C CYS A 425 -55.00 5.84 -1.13
N GLY A 426 -55.24 4.58 -1.53
CA GLY A 426 -55.72 3.52 -0.62
C GLY A 426 -54.74 3.14 0.49
N LEU A 427 -53.55 3.74 0.50
CA LEU A 427 -52.40 3.47 1.37
C LEU A 427 -52.46 4.19 2.74
N VAL A 428 -53.46 5.05 2.97
CA VAL A 428 -53.53 5.93 4.17
C VAL A 428 -54.39 5.34 5.30
N ALA A 429 -54.90 4.12 5.16
CA ALA A 429 -55.74 3.50 6.20
C ALA A 429 -54.99 3.07 7.48
N GLU A 430 -53.66 3.26 7.56
CA GLU A 430 -52.81 2.76 8.66
C GLU A 430 -51.85 3.81 9.27
N SER A 431 -52.03 5.11 9.02
CA SER A 431 -51.24 6.15 9.68
C SER A 431 -51.93 6.68 10.94
N ASP A 432 -51.21 6.74 12.07
CA ASP A 432 -51.61 7.37 13.35
C ASP A 432 -51.87 8.89 13.27
N ASP A 433 -51.81 9.48 12.07
CA ASP A 433 -52.24 10.84 11.84
C ASP A 433 -53.76 10.90 11.98
N GLY A 434 -54.22 11.66 12.99
CA GLY A 434 -55.59 11.67 13.48
C GLY A 434 -56.71 11.76 12.41
N PRO A 435 -57.97 11.57 12.82
CA PRO A 435 -59.10 11.17 11.97
C PRO A 435 -59.36 12.04 10.71
N ALA A 436 -58.85 13.27 10.66
CA ALA A 436 -58.94 14.16 9.51
C ALA A 436 -58.02 13.76 8.32
N ALA A 437 -56.81 13.26 8.57
CA ALA A 437 -55.89 12.83 7.52
C ALA A 437 -56.36 11.53 6.86
N MET A 438 -56.86 10.60 7.68
CA MET A 438 -57.50 9.36 7.21
C MET A 438 -58.76 9.63 6.39
N ALA A 439 -59.61 10.59 6.81
CA ALA A 439 -60.82 10.95 6.07
C ALA A 439 -60.52 11.59 4.70
N ALA A 440 -59.52 12.48 4.63
CA ALA A 440 -59.10 13.12 3.38
C ALA A 440 -58.53 12.11 2.37
N ALA A 441 -57.75 11.14 2.84
CA ALA A 441 -57.18 10.12 1.98
C ALA A 441 -58.16 9.01 1.61
N ALA A 442 -59.09 8.63 2.50
CA ALA A 442 -60.18 7.73 2.17
C ALA A 442 -61.13 8.34 1.12
N ALA A 443 -61.39 9.66 1.19
CA ALA A 443 -62.13 10.38 0.16
C ALA A 443 -61.37 10.46 -1.18
N ALA A 444 -60.05 10.69 -1.14
CA ALA A 444 -59.20 10.68 -2.33
C ALA A 444 -59.12 9.28 -2.98
N ALA A 445 -59.03 8.22 -2.18
CA ALA A 445 -59.06 6.83 -2.63
C ALA A 445 -60.42 6.45 -3.25
N ALA A 446 -61.52 6.87 -2.62
CA ALA A 446 -62.88 6.67 -3.13
C ALA A 446 -63.13 7.44 -4.45
N ALA A 447 -62.39 8.52 -4.69
CA ALA A 447 -62.43 9.33 -5.91
C ALA A 447 -61.43 8.89 -7.00
N GLY A 448 -60.63 7.84 -6.77
CA GLY A 448 -59.58 7.39 -7.70
C GLY A 448 -58.44 8.40 -7.89
N GLN A 449 -58.21 9.29 -6.91
CA GLN A 449 -57.17 10.31 -6.97
C GLN A 449 -55.79 9.71 -6.65
N ARG A 450 -54.76 10.29 -7.26
CA ARG A 450 -53.35 9.89 -7.12
C ARG A 450 -52.66 10.75 -6.05
N CYS A 451 -52.01 10.11 -5.08
CA CYS A 451 -51.29 10.70 -3.95
C CYS A 451 -49.77 10.81 -4.21
N THR A 452 -49.07 11.63 -3.42
CA THR A 452 -47.60 11.75 -3.42
C THR A 452 -46.99 11.06 -2.18
N VAL A 453 -45.69 10.70 -2.21
CA VAL A 453 -45.01 9.94 -1.13
C VAL A 453 -45.20 10.49 0.27
N GLY A 454 -45.09 11.82 0.44
CA GLY A 454 -45.28 12.45 1.75
C GLY A 454 -46.70 12.33 2.30
N GLN A 455 -47.71 12.20 1.43
CA GLN A 455 -49.11 12.00 1.81
C GLN A 455 -49.45 10.52 2.06
N ALA A 456 -48.65 9.59 1.56
CA ALA A 456 -48.87 8.15 1.71
C ALA A 456 -48.30 7.57 3.03
N GLY A 457 -47.61 8.38 3.85
CA GLY A 457 -46.95 7.90 5.08
C GLY A 457 -45.82 6.90 4.82
N ILE A 458 -45.29 6.88 3.58
CA ILE A 458 -44.23 5.95 3.16
C ILE A 458 -42.92 6.73 3.15
N PHE A 459 -42.02 6.37 4.08
CA PHE A 459 -40.78 7.10 4.38
C PHE A 459 -41.06 8.53 4.90
N GLU A 460 -40.77 8.80 6.17
CA GLU A 460 -40.77 10.16 6.70
C GLU A 460 -39.66 10.97 6.00
N MET A 461 -39.97 11.62 4.88
CA MET A 461 -39.01 12.52 4.25
C MET A 461 -39.04 13.87 4.95
N ASN A 462 -38.13 14.07 5.91
CA ASN A 462 -37.69 15.41 6.26
C ASN A 462 -36.17 15.45 6.41
N VAL A 463 -35.49 16.07 5.45
CA VAL A 463 -34.04 16.38 5.55
C VAL A 463 -33.86 17.77 6.20
N ASP A 464 -34.80 18.07 7.11
CA ASP A 464 -35.19 19.35 7.70
C ASP A 464 -35.69 20.41 6.69
N VAL A 465 -36.98 20.81 6.76
CA VAL A 465 -37.60 21.94 6.02
C VAL A 465 -36.79 23.25 6.26
N SER A 466 -36.65 24.22 5.33
CA SER A 466 -37.44 24.54 4.15
C SER A 466 -36.64 24.80 2.87
N VAL A 467 -37.18 24.33 1.74
CA VAL A 467 -37.04 25.01 0.45
C VAL A 467 -37.93 26.26 0.49
N ARG A 468 -37.37 27.40 0.82
CA ARG A 468 -38.01 28.71 0.58
C ARG A 468 -37.03 29.60 -0.18
N GLY A 469 -37.34 29.87 -1.45
CA GLY A 469 -36.87 31.06 -2.19
C GLY A 469 -36.15 30.81 -3.52
N GLY A 470 -36.91 30.69 -4.62
CA GLY A 470 -36.40 30.94 -5.98
C GLY A 470 -36.30 29.71 -6.90
N PRO A 471 -36.35 29.90 -8.24
CA PRO A 471 -37.15 29.11 -9.16
C PRO A 471 -36.49 27.77 -9.51
N CYS A 472 -36.72 26.76 -8.68
CA CYS A 472 -36.70 25.33 -8.97
C CYS A 472 -37.13 24.67 -7.67
N VAL A 473 -38.12 23.76 -7.70
CA VAL A 473 -38.75 23.06 -6.56
C VAL A 473 -40.08 23.68 -6.12
N ILE A 474 -41.17 23.03 -6.51
CA ILE A 474 -42.48 23.15 -5.86
C ILE A 474 -42.90 21.74 -5.41
N ILE A 475 -42.98 21.58 -4.08
CA ILE A 475 -43.78 20.58 -3.38
C ILE A 475 -45.20 21.16 -3.40
N MET A 476 -46.11 20.61 -4.23
CA MET A 476 -47.52 20.98 -4.15
C MET A 476 -48.22 20.06 -3.15
N ILE A 477 -48.53 20.66 -2.01
CA ILE A 477 -49.64 20.30 -1.13
C ILE A 477 -50.91 20.59 -1.94
N CYS A 478 -51.75 19.58 -2.18
CA CYS A 478 -53.05 19.79 -2.82
C CYS A 478 -53.98 20.52 -1.85
N ALA A 479 -54.28 21.78 -2.17
CA ALA A 479 -55.59 22.39 -1.98
C ALA A 479 -56.48 22.00 -3.19
N PRO A 480 -57.82 21.98 -3.05
CA PRO A 480 -58.72 21.33 -3.98
C PRO A 480 -58.86 22.11 -5.30
N VAL A 481 -59.09 21.38 -6.39
CA VAL A 481 -59.66 21.92 -7.64
C VAL A 481 -61.17 21.95 -7.52
#